data_AF-A0A1Y4HER0-F1
#
_entry.id   AF-A0A1Y4HER0-F1
#
_cell.length_a   1.000
_cell.length_b   1.000
_cell.length_c   1.000
_cell.angle_alpha   90.00
_cell.angle_beta   90.00
_cell.angle_gamma   90.00
#
_symmetry.space_group_name_H-M   'P 1'
#
loop_
_entity.id
_entity.type
_entity.pdbx_description
1 polymer ?
#
loop_
_entity_poly.entity_id
_entity_poly.type
_entity_poly.pdbx_seq_one_letter_code
_entity_poly.pdbx_strand_id
1 'polypeptide(L)'
;MKKIIFVLNIIETMEGKKKQERKVVHLQIGDKHLYYGSISRLFDDFTEDELGISYYKTKNNLSKMGTITTDKCVIRQGYIITKPKKR
;
A
#
# COMPACT_ATOMS: atom_id res chain seq x y z
N MET A 1 -19.69 -9.45 32.38
CA MET A 1 -18.60 -8.64 31.79
C MET A 1 -18.31 -8.98 30.32
N LYS A 2 -18.13 -10.26 29.92
CA LYS A 2 -17.88 -10.65 28.51
C LYS A 2 -18.97 -10.21 27.50
N LYS A 3 -20.24 -10.21 27.90
CA LYS A 3 -21.39 -9.83 27.05
C LYS A 3 -21.41 -8.34 26.67
N ILE A 4 -20.93 -7.47 27.57
CA ILE A 4 -20.88 -6.01 27.35
C ILE A 4 -19.76 -5.66 26.36
N ILE A 5 -18.60 -6.32 26.48
CA ILE A 5 -17.46 -6.14 25.56
C ILE A 5 -17.82 -6.55 24.12
N PHE A 6 -18.60 -7.62 23.97
CA PHE A 6 -19.06 -8.08 22.64
C PHE A 6 -20.01 -7.08 21.97
N VAL A 7 -20.90 -6.46 22.75
CA VAL A 7 -21.83 -5.43 22.24
C VAL A 7 -21.09 -4.14 21.90
N LEU A 8 -20.09 -3.73 22.69
CA LEU A 8 -19.26 -2.54 22.39
C LEU A 8 -18.52 -2.68 21.05
N ASN A 9 -17.92 -3.85 20.80
CA ASN A 9 -17.22 -4.17 19.54
C ASN A 9 -18.16 -4.16 18.33
N ILE A 10 -19.40 -4.61 18.50
CA ILE A 10 -20.42 -4.57 17.44
C ILE A 10 -20.82 -3.12 17.14
N ILE A 11 -21.00 -2.28 18.17
CA ILE A 11 -21.37 -0.87 17.99
C ILE A 11 -20.26 -0.10 17.26
N GLU A 12 -18.98 -0.32 17.60
CA GLU A 12 -17.84 0.23 16.83
C GLU A 12 -17.86 -0.21 15.35
N THR A 13 -18.33 -1.41 15.06
CA THR A 13 -18.45 -1.92 13.68
C THR A 13 -19.63 -1.27 12.92
N MET A 14 -20.67 -0.86 13.64
CA MET A 14 -21.88 -0.22 13.08
C MET A 14 -21.73 1.29 12.92
N GLU A 15 -20.78 1.92 13.62
CA GLU A 15 -20.38 3.31 13.46
C GLU A 15 -19.50 3.48 12.21
N GLY A 16 -20.12 3.22 11.04
CA GLY A 16 -19.66 3.56 9.70
C GLY A 16 -18.23 3.14 9.40
N LYS A 17 -18.03 1.94 8.80
CA LYS A 17 -16.78 1.53 8.13
C LYS A 17 -16.08 2.74 7.52
N LYS A 18 -15.10 3.31 8.25
CA LYS A 18 -14.28 4.40 7.72
C LYS A 18 -13.74 3.89 6.40
N LYS A 19 -13.91 4.69 5.36
CA LYS A 19 -13.49 4.35 4.00
C LYS A 19 -12.04 3.88 4.07
N GLN A 20 -11.83 2.59 3.85
CA GLN A 20 -10.49 1.99 3.99
C GLN A 20 -9.56 2.70 3.01
N GLU A 21 -8.58 3.44 3.55
CA GLU A 21 -7.53 4.04 2.75
C GLU A 21 -6.74 2.91 2.11
N ARG A 22 -6.78 2.84 0.77
CA ARG A 22 -6.09 1.79 0.01
C ARG A 22 -4.70 2.28 -0.30
N LYS A 23 -3.69 1.62 0.24
CA LYS A 23 -2.30 1.85 -0.13
C LYS A 23 -2.08 1.53 -1.60
N VAL A 24 -1.21 2.29 -2.23
CA VAL A 24 -0.71 2.03 -3.58
C VAL A 24 0.81 2.13 -3.57
N VAL A 25 1.45 1.21 -4.27
CA VAL A 25 2.88 1.24 -4.58
C VAL A 25 3.00 1.62 -6.05
N HIS A 26 3.63 2.76 -6.33
CA HIS A 26 3.90 3.24 -7.68
C HIS A 26 5.32 2.85 -8.07
N LEU A 27 5.47 2.23 -9.23
CA LEU A 27 6.76 1.89 -9.84
C LEU A 27 6.92 2.70 -11.14
N GLN A 28 8.07 3.34 -11.29
CA GLN A 28 8.49 4.03 -12.50
C GLN A 28 9.78 3.39 -13.02
N ILE A 29 9.75 2.88 -14.26
CA ILE A 29 10.91 2.32 -14.97
C ILE A 29 10.98 3.02 -16.33
N GLY A 30 11.99 3.87 -16.52
CA GLY A 30 12.02 4.81 -17.65
C GLY A 30 10.73 5.65 -17.69
N ASP A 31 10.05 5.62 -18.83
CA ASP A 31 8.78 6.32 -19.06
C ASP A 31 7.53 5.51 -18.67
N LYS A 32 7.68 4.28 -18.19
CA LYS A 32 6.56 3.41 -17.81
C LYS A 32 6.18 3.62 -16.34
N HIS A 33 4.88 3.75 -16.07
CA HIS A 33 4.31 3.91 -14.73
C HIS A 33 3.34 2.77 -14.41
N LEU A 34 3.61 2.03 -13.34
CA LEU A 34 2.82 0.89 -12.87
C LEU A 34 2.32 1.12 -11.44
N TYR A 35 1.14 0.60 -11.11
CA TYR A 35 0.49 0.81 -9.81
C TYR A 35 0.05 -0.52 -9.20
N TYR A 36 0.55 -0.78 -8.00
CA TYR A 36 0.39 -2.04 -7.29
C TYR A 36 -0.36 -1.86 -5.98
N GLY A 37 -1.20 -2.83 -5.62
CA GLY A 37 -1.88 -2.85 -4.32
C GLY A 37 -0.98 -3.23 -3.14
N SER A 38 0.20 -3.80 -3.41
CA SER A 38 1.16 -4.21 -2.39
C SER A 38 2.58 -4.30 -2.97
N ILE A 39 3.59 -4.25 -2.10
CA ILE A 39 4.99 -4.49 -2.48
C ILE A 39 5.15 -5.92 -2.99
N SER A 40 4.45 -6.90 -2.39
CA SER A 40 4.54 -8.30 -2.86
C SER A 40 4.12 -8.44 -4.31
N ARG A 41 2.99 -7.83 -4.71
CA ARG A 41 2.51 -7.91 -6.08
C ARG A 41 3.48 -7.29 -7.09
N LEU A 42 4.21 -6.24 -6.70
CA LEU A 42 5.28 -5.67 -7.50
C LEU A 42 6.40 -6.68 -7.73
N PHE A 43 6.84 -7.39 -6.69
CA PHE A 43 7.89 -8.40 -6.77
C PHE A 43 7.43 -9.76 -7.36
N ASP A 44 6.14 -9.95 -7.57
CA ASP A 44 5.62 -11.05 -8.40
C ASP A 44 5.83 -10.79 -9.90
N ASP A 45 5.90 -9.51 -10.32
CA ASP A 45 6.08 -9.10 -11.72
C ASP A 45 7.54 -8.76 -12.06
N PHE A 46 8.36 -8.42 -11.06
CA PHE A 46 9.72 -7.94 -11.25
C PHE A 46 10.68 -8.59 -10.26
N THR A 47 11.88 -8.92 -10.77
CA THR A 47 12.98 -9.45 -9.97
C THR A 47 13.77 -8.35 -9.26
N GLU A 48 14.54 -8.73 -8.23
CA GLU A 48 15.43 -7.78 -7.55
C GLU A 48 16.48 -7.19 -8.50
N ASP A 49 16.95 -8.00 -9.44
CA ASP A 49 17.90 -7.57 -10.47
C ASP A 49 17.28 -6.53 -11.41
N GLU A 50 16.04 -6.69 -11.87
CA GLU A 50 15.38 -5.70 -12.73
C GLU A 50 15.14 -4.36 -12.02
N LEU A 51 14.90 -4.38 -10.72
CA LEU A 51 14.61 -3.19 -9.92
C LEU A 51 15.85 -2.54 -9.31
N GLY A 52 16.95 -3.29 -9.18
CA GLY A 52 18.15 -2.85 -8.47
C GLY A 52 17.96 -2.75 -6.95
N ILE A 53 16.92 -3.39 -6.40
CA ILE A 53 16.63 -3.40 -4.97
C ILE A 53 15.89 -4.67 -4.55
N SER A 54 16.23 -5.17 -3.37
CA SER A 54 15.58 -6.36 -2.81
C SER A 54 14.19 -6.09 -2.25
N TYR A 55 13.39 -7.16 -2.19
CA TYR A 55 12.06 -7.11 -1.58
C TYR A 55 12.12 -6.60 -0.13
N TYR A 56 13.06 -7.15 0.66
CA TYR A 56 13.20 -6.80 2.07
C TYR A 56 13.63 -5.35 2.28
N LYS A 57 14.58 -4.84 1.47
CA LYS A 57 14.96 -3.43 1.54
C LYS A 57 13.80 -2.52 1.18
N THR A 58 13.04 -2.87 0.14
CA THR A 58 11.85 -2.10 -0.26
C THR A 58 10.81 -2.09 0.86
N LYS A 59 10.45 -3.26 1.39
CA LYS A 59 9.47 -3.40 2.48
C LYS A 59 9.84 -2.63 3.75
N ASN A 60 11.11 -2.63 4.12
CA ASN A 60 11.57 -2.02 5.38
C ASN A 60 11.76 -0.50 5.29
N ASN A 61 12.02 0.04 4.09
CA ASN A 61 12.37 1.44 3.92
C ASN A 61 11.27 2.28 3.24
N LEU A 62 10.48 1.69 2.33
CA LEU A 62 9.54 2.46 1.50
C LEU A 62 8.48 3.19 2.32
N SER A 63 7.99 2.57 3.41
CA SER A 63 7.02 3.20 4.31
C SER A 63 7.59 4.36 5.13
N LYS A 64 8.91 4.35 5.39
CA LYS A 64 9.61 5.39 6.18
C LYS A 64 10.07 6.54 5.32
N MET A 65 10.57 6.24 4.12
CA MET A 65 11.14 7.22 3.20
C MET A 65 10.12 7.79 2.22
N GLY A 66 9.00 7.09 1.98
CA GLY A 66 7.99 7.46 0.99
C GLY A 66 8.41 7.21 -0.46
N THR A 67 9.70 7.33 -0.78
CA THR A 67 10.29 7.06 -2.09
C THR A 67 11.61 6.32 -1.96
N ILE A 68 11.86 5.40 -2.88
CA ILE A 68 13.13 4.72 -3.10
C ILE A 68 13.52 4.94 -4.56
N THR A 69 14.76 5.33 -4.79
CA THR A 69 15.32 5.50 -6.13
C THR A 69 16.53 4.58 -6.28
N THR A 70 16.58 3.85 -7.38
CA THR A 70 17.75 3.08 -7.82
C THR A 70 18.23 3.62 -9.16
N ASP A 71 19.31 3.05 -9.68
CA ASP A 71 19.77 3.26 -11.06
C ASP A 71 18.74 2.77 -12.11
N LYS A 72 17.84 1.84 -11.73
CA LYS A 72 16.87 1.20 -12.64
C LYS A 72 15.46 1.75 -12.52
N CYS A 73 15.04 2.21 -11.34
CA CYS A 73 13.65 2.57 -11.11
C CYS A 73 13.44 3.57 -9.97
N VAL A 74 12.21 4.10 -9.89
CA VAL A 74 11.71 4.85 -8.73
C VAL A 74 10.46 4.17 -8.19
N ILE A 75 10.47 3.82 -6.91
CA ILE A 75 9.35 3.21 -6.19
C ILE A 75 8.82 4.22 -5.17
N ARG A 76 7.51 4.50 -5.20
CA ARG A 76 6.84 5.42 -4.27
C ARG A 76 5.70 4.69 -3.56
N GLN A 77 5.39 5.09 -2.33
CA GLN A 77 4.20 4.61 -1.62
C GLN A 77 3.26 5.77 -1.33
N GLY A 78 1.98 5.59 -1.68
CA GLY A 78 0.93 6.54 -1.42
C GLY A 78 -0.39 5.87 -1.08
N TYR A 79 -1.46 6.65 -1.15
CA TYR A 79 -2.84 6.19 -0.94
C TYR A 79 -3.69 6.55 -2.14
N ILE A 80 -4.60 5.66 -2.51
CA ILE A 80 -5.57 5.92 -3.59
C ILE A 80 -6.67 6.83 -3.06
N ILE A 81 -6.66 8.07 -3.53
CA ILE A 81 -7.76 9.01 -3.33
C ILE A 81 -8.88 8.61 -4.28
N THR A 82 -10.03 8.25 -3.73
CA THR A 82 -11.21 7.84 -4.51
C THR A 82 -12.35 8.83 -4.25
N LYS A 83 -13.26 9.01 -5.21
CA LYS A 83 -14.48 9.79 -4.99
C LYS A 83 -15.26 9.24 -3.79
N PRO A 84 -15.86 10.09 -2.94
CA PRO A 84 -16.80 9.62 -1.94
C PRO A 84 -17.95 8.93 -2.66
N LYS A 85 -18.32 7.72 -2.22
CA LYS A 85 -19.49 7.04 -2.77
C LYS A 85 -20.71 7.80 -2.25
N LYS A 86 -21.39 8.57 -3.11
CA LYS A 86 -22.75 9.02 -2.81
C LYS A 86 -23.61 7.77 -2.68
N ARG A 87 -24.25 7.59 -1.52
CA ARG A 87 -25.32 6.61 -1.37
C ARG A 87 -26.55 7.10 -2.12
#